data_AF-A0A4R5QGF2-F1
#
_entry.id   AF-A0A4R5QGF2-F1
#
_cell.length_a   1.000
_cell.length_b   1.000
_cell.length_c   1.000
_cell.angle_alpha   90.00
_cell.angle_beta   90.00
_cell.angle_gamma   90.00
#
_symmetry.space_group_name_H-M   'P 1'
#
loop_
_entity.id
_entity.type
_entity.pdbx_description
1 polymer ?
#
loop_
_entity_poly.entity_id
_entity_poly.type
_entity_poly.pdbx_seq_one_letter_code
_entity_poly.pdbx_strand_id
1 'polypeptide(L)'
;MSSPHPGRNHRAPNVGVSTNQPLRDRILAGLIDQGHGREACAAYLGLNDEQLMSRIVHLDLPTPADRPMRVGHGAHAWDVTAIRQLIDLWIRDLTTSRIAAHLSRSPSGVRSKARWLGLYKRARNGLLDLLPLFPGIDIEPRRHQLVWTDDLERWLADRWFSFQHHKAIARDLSDKLGFEVSPTAIASKAHRLELPKRDSDFLLQDYRQEYRARHARLLPRMIERRCKIRGRLFWSTGATFTSDEAKAQSSYRTLCAGISDHAMTAVH
;
A
#
# COMPACT_ATOMS: atom_id res chain seq x y z
N MET A 1 -28.34 30.73 -42.07
CA MET A 1 -27.12 29.91 -42.06
C MET A 1 -26.45 30.10 -40.72
N SER A 2 -26.62 29.16 -39.79
CA SER A 2 -25.81 29.04 -38.57
C SER A 2 -25.71 27.56 -38.21
N SER A 3 -24.47 27.11 -38.10
CA SER A 3 -23.99 25.75 -37.91
C SER A 3 -24.34 25.13 -36.54
N PRO A 4 -24.18 23.80 -36.40
CA PRO A 4 -24.74 23.00 -35.31
C PRO A 4 -23.83 22.91 -34.09
N HIS A 5 -24.40 22.69 -32.91
CA HIS A 5 -23.68 22.25 -31.71
C HIS A 5 -23.91 20.74 -31.50
N PRO A 6 -22.87 19.90 -31.54
CA PRO A 6 -22.98 18.49 -31.23
C PRO A 6 -22.95 18.27 -29.71
N GLY A 7 -23.74 17.29 -29.29
CA GLY A 7 -24.00 16.96 -27.90
C GLY A 7 -22.78 16.54 -27.11
N ARG A 8 -22.87 16.84 -25.80
CA ARG A 8 -22.00 16.35 -24.73
C ARG A 8 -21.88 14.82 -24.79
N ASN A 9 -20.68 14.34 -25.09
CA ASN A 9 -20.28 12.96 -24.84
C ASN A 9 -20.26 12.71 -23.32
N HIS A 10 -21.22 11.94 -22.81
CA HIS A 10 -21.12 11.28 -21.52
C HIS A 10 -20.02 10.22 -21.61
N ARG A 11 -18.82 10.58 -21.17
CA ARG A 11 -17.70 9.65 -20.99
C ARG A 11 -18.05 8.73 -19.81
N ALA A 12 -18.31 7.46 -20.10
CA ALA A 12 -18.46 6.43 -19.08
C ALA A 12 -17.24 6.43 -18.14
N PRO A 13 -17.41 6.25 -16.83
CA PRO A 13 -16.28 6.09 -15.94
C PRO A 13 -15.62 4.75 -16.27
N ASN A 14 -14.37 4.79 -16.75
CA ASN A 14 -13.52 3.61 -16.82
C ASN A 14 -13.37 3.05 -15.41
N VAL A 15 -14.18 2.07 -15.06
CA VAL A 15 -14.02 1.23 -13.87
C VAL A 15 -12.73 0.44 -14.10
N GLY A 16 -11.64 0.89 -13.49
CA GLY A 16 -10.39 0.15 -13.49
C GLY A 16 -10.65 -1.26 -12.99
N VAL A 17 -10.27 -2.26 -13.79
CA VAL A 17 -10.32 -3.68 -13.40
C VAL A 17 -9.53 -3.80 -12.10
N SER A 18 -10.23 -4.07 -11.00
CA SER A 18 -9.59 -4.23 -9.69
C SER A 18 -8.62 -5.40 -9.79
N THR A 19 -7.33 -5.13 -9.62
CA THR A 19 -6.24 -6.13 -9.69
C THR A 19 -6.40 -7.29 -8.69
N ASN A 20 -7.36 -7.18 -7.76
CA ASN A 20 -7.68 -8.17 -6.74
C ASN A 20 -8.96 -8.97 -7.05
N GLN A 21 -9.58 -8.83 -8.21
CA GLN A 21 -10.83 -9.52 -8.55
C GLN A 21 -10.77 -11.05 -8.37
N PRO A 22 -9.71 -11.76 -8.82
CA PRO A 22 -9.61 -13.21 -8.61
C PRO A 22 -9.55 -13.61 -7.13
N LEU A 23 -8.96 -12.76 -6.27
CA LEU A 23 -8.89 -12.99 -4.83
C LEU A 23 -10.23 -12.74 -4.15
N ARG A 24 -10.98 -11.73 -4.60
CA ARG A 24 -12.35 -11.48 -4.13
C ARG A 24 -13.30 -12.61 -4.54
N ASP A 25 -13.14 -13.13 -5.76
CA ASP A 25 -13.91 -14.29 -6.27
C ASP A 25 -13.64 -15.55 -5.41
N ARG A 26 -12.39 -15.78 -5.01
CA ARG A 26 -12.02 -16.85 -4.07
C ARG A 26 -12.66 -16.67 -2.69
N ILE A 27 -12.78 -15.44 -2.21
CA ILE A 27 -13.44 -15.15 -0.93
C ILE A 27 -14.95 -15.36 -1.04
N LEU A 28 -15.57 -14.97 -2.15
CA LEU A 28 -16.98 -15.25 -2.40
C LEU A 28 -17.27 -16.76 -2.33
N ALA A 29 -16.45 -17.58 -2.99
CA ALA A 29 -16.58 -19.03 -2.91
C ALA A 29 -16.45 -19.55 -1.46
N GLY A 30 -15.46 -19.05 -0.70
CA GLY A 30 -15.27 -19.41 0.70
C GLY A 30 -16.43 -18.98 1.62
N LEU A 31 -17.04 -17.82 1.35
CA LEU A 31 -18.20 -17.35 2.10
C LEU A 31 -19.40 -18.28 1.89
N ILE A 32 -19.64 -18.68 0.64
CA ILE A 32 -20.73 -19.58 0.28
C ILE A 32 -20.52 -20.97 0.88
N ASP A 33 -19.30 -21.49 0.82
CA ASP A 33 -18.91 -22.77 1.43
C ASP A 33 -19.14 -22.79 2.95
N GLN A 34 -18.91 -21.66 3.64
CA GLN A 34 -19.23 -21.50 5.06
C GLN A 34 -20.72 -21.25 5.36
N GLY A 35 -21.57 -21.26 4.32
CA GLY A 35 -23.01 -21.10 4.46
C GLY A 35 -23.46 -19.67 4.78
N HIS A 36 -22.66 -18.66 4.44
CA HIS A 36 -23.09 -17.27 4.56
C HIS A 36 -24.23 -16.98 3.58
N GLY A 37 -25.25 -16.27 4.07
CA GLY A 37 -26.40 -15.89 3.26
C GLY A 37 -26.08 -14.78 2.26
N ARG A 38 -26.96 -14.61 1.27
CA ARG A 38 -26.81 -13.64 0.18
C ARG A 38 -26.54 -12.22 0.67
N GLU A 39 -27.31 -11.76 1.66
CA GLU A 39 -27.14 -10.45 2.28
C GLU A 39 -25.74 -10.27 2.88
N ALA A 40 -25.25 -11.28 3.60
CA ALA A 40 -23.92 -11.23 4.21
C ALA A 40 -22.81 -11.22 3.15
N CYS A 41 -22.94 -12.03 2.09
CA CYS A 41 -21.99 -12.02 0.96
C CYS A 41 -21.92 -10.64 0.29
N ALA A 42 -23.06 -10.03 -0.02
CA ALA A 42 -23.13 -8.69 -0.60
C ALA A 42 -22.51 -7.65 0.34
N ALA A 43 -22.91 -7.68 1.62
CA ALA A 43 -22.41 -6.77 2.63
C ALA A 43 -20.90 -6.88 2.82
N TYR A 44 -20.33 -8.08 2.99
CA TYR A 44 -18.90 -8.25 3.28
C TYR A 44 -17.99 -7.94 2.09
N LEU A 45 -18.46 -8.13 0.85
CA LEU A 45 -17.68 -7.82 -0.35
C LEU A 45 -17.89 -6.40 -0.86
N GLY A 46 -18.87 -5.67 -0.31
CA GLY A 46 -19.22 -4.32 -0.75
C GLY A 46 -19.83 -4.30 -2.15
N LEU A 47 -20.55 -5.36 -2.51
CA LEU A 47 -21.21 -5.51 -3.79
C LEU A 47 -22.69 -5.19 -3.64
N ASN A 48 -23.29 -4.65 -4.69
CA ASN A 48 -24.74 -4.66 -4.80
C ASN A 48 -25.24 -6.06 -5.21
N ASP A 49 -26.54 -6.25 -5.13
CA ASP A 49 -27.17 -7.54 -5.36
C ASP A 49 -26.99 -8.07 -6.79
N GLU A 50 -27.13 -7.19 -7.79
CA GLU A 50 -26.93 -7.51 -9.21
C GLU A 50 -25.48 -7.93 -9.50
N GLN A 51 -24.50 -7.20 -8.95
CA GLN A 51 -23.07 -7.51 -9.07
C GLN A 51 -22.74 -8.85 -8.41
N LEU A 52 -23.32 -9.12 -7.25
CA LEU A 52 -23.13 -10.40 -6.55
C LEU A 52 -23.66 -11.56 -7.39
N MET A 53 -24.90 -11.47 -7.89
CA MET A 53 -25.50 -12.52 -8.70
C MET A 53 -24.79 -12.72 -10.04
N SER A 54 -24.39 -11.64 -10.70
CA SER A 54 -23.56 -11.69 -11.91
C SER A 54 -22.26 -12.46 -11.66
N ARG A 55 -21.60 -12.24 -10.51
CA ARG A 55 -20.37 -12.95 -10.13
C ARG A 55 -20.61 -14.42 -9.79
N ILE A 56 -21.69 -14.74 -9.07
CA ILE A 56 -22.05 -16.13 -8.76
C ILE A 56 -22.23 -16.94 -10.04
N VAL A 57 -22.98 -16.40 -11.01
CA VAL A 57 -23.20 -17.05 -12.31
C VAL A 57 -21.89 -17.18 -13.09
N HIS A 58 -21.08 -16.12 -13.13
CA HIS A 58 -19.80 -16.13 -13.85
C HIS A 58 -18.81 -17.17 -13.30
N LEU A 59 -18.85 -17.43 -12.00
CA LEU A 59 -17.95 -18.36 -11.31
C LEU A 59 -18.55 -19.77 -11.14
N ASP A 60 -19.76 -20.01 -11.67
CA ASP A 60 -20.52 -21.25 -11.50
C ASP A 60 -20.64 -21.70 -10.03
N LEU A 61 -20.91 -20.74 -9.14
CA LEU A 61 -21.06 -20.98 -7.70
C LEU A 61 -22.53 -21.27 -7.34
N PRO A 62 -22.79 -22.07 -6.29
CA PRO A 62 -24.15 -22.30 -5.82
C PRO A 62 -24.73 -20.99 -5.26
N THR A 63 -26.01 -20.74 -5.56
CA THR A 63 -26.71 -19.55 -5.06
C THR A 63 -26.75 -19.58 -3.52
N PRO A 64 -26.23 -18.54 -2.83
CA PRO A 64 -26.28 -18.46 -1.38
C PRO A 64 -27.73 -18.41 -0.88
N ALA A 65 -27.98 -19.02 0.28
CA ALA A 65 -29.30 -19.00 0.90
C ALA A 65 -29.75 -17.56 1.21
N ASP A 66 -31.04 -17.29 1.04
CA ASP A 66 -31.62 -16.01 1.42
C ASP A 66 -31.90 -15.97 2.93
N ARG A 67 -30.84 -15.72 3.70
CA ARG A 67 -30.88 -15.65 5.15
C ARG A 67 -30.41 -14.28 5.61
N PRO A 68 -31.08 -13.69 6.61
CA PRO A 68 -30.68 -12.40 7.14
C PRO A 68 -29.27 -12.48 7.73
N MET A 69 -28.50 -11.41 7.52
CA MET A 69 -27.16 -11.30 8.05
C MET A 69 -27.19 -11.30 9.59
N ARG A 70 -26.43 -12.21 10.21
CA ARG A 70 -26.28 -12.24 11.66
C ARG A 70 -25.42 -11.07 12.12
N VAL A 71 -26.01 -10.15 12.86
CA VAL A 71 -25.31 -9.02 13.48
C VAL A 71 -24.87 -9.45 14.89
N GLY A 72 -23.58 -9.30 15.19
CA GLY A 72 -23.08 -9.53 16.54
C GLY A 72 -23.52 -8.41 17.47
N HIS A 73 -23.87 -8.75 18.72
CA HIS A 73 -24.19 -7.78 19.76
C HIS A 73 -23.09 -7.79 20.84
N GLY A 74 -22.52 -6.62 21.14
CA GLY A 74 -21.51 -6.44 22.18
C GLY A 74 -20.40 -5.43 21.81
N ALA A 75 -19.66 -4.95 22.81
CA ALA A 75 -18.58 -3.95 22.65
C ALA A 75 -17.44 -4.41 21.71
N HIS A 76 -17.36 -5.71 21.47
CA HIS A 76 -16.39 -6.34 20.58
C HIS A 76 -17.08 -7.19 19.50
N ALA A 77 -18.32 -6.88 19.13
CA ALA A 77 -18.94 -7.51 17.97
C ALA A 77 -18.16 -7.17 16.69
N TRP A 78 -18.15 -8.10 15.72
CA TRP A 78 -17.62 -7.84 14.39
C TRP A 78 -18.70 -7.19 13.56
N ASP A 79 -18.61 -5.87 13.37
CA ASP A 79 -19.45 -5.17 12.42
C ASP A 79 -19.00 -5.41 10.95
N VAL A 80 -19.84 -5.00 10.01
CA VAL A 80 -19.61 -5.17 8.56
C VAL A 80 -18.34 -4.43 8.12
N THR A 81 -18.07 -3.25 8.68
CA THR A 81 -16.90 -2.43 8.33
C THR A 81 -15.60 -3.13 8.73
N ALA A 82 -15.53 -3.64 9.95
CA ALA A 82 -14.39 -4.41 10.45
C ALA A 82 -14.18 -5.72 9.67
N ILE A 83 -15.27 -6.35 9.21
CA ILE A 83 -15.18 -7.54 8.35
C ILE A 83 -14.63 -7.18 6.96
N ARG A 84 -15.11 -6.10 6.34
CA ARG A 84 -14.58 -5.58 5.06
C ARG A 84 -13.09 -5.27 5.18
N GLN A 85 -12.70 -4.54 6.22
CA GLN A 85 -11.31 -4.22 6.49
C GLN A 85 -10.47 -5.50 6.71
N LEU A 86 -11.00 -6.48 7.45
CA LEU A 86 -10.33 -7.78 7.60
C LEU A 86 -10.09 -8.44 6.23
N ILE A 87 -11.11 -8.51 5.37
CA ILE A 87 -11.01 -9.09 4.02
C ILE A 87 -9.94 -8.36 3.20
N ASP A 88 -9.99 -7.03 3.14
CA ASP A 88 -9.04 -6.25 2.35
C ASP A 88 -7.60 -6.41 2.85
N LEU A 89 -7.38 -6.42 4.17
CA LEU A 89 -6.07 -6.67 4.76
C LEU A 89 -5.60 -8.11 4.57
N TRP A 90 -6.54 -9.05 4.52
CA TRP A 90 -6.25 -10.46 4.27
C TRP A 90 -5.76 -10.69 2.84
N ILE A 91 -6.46 -10.10 1.86
CA ILE A 91 -6.10 -10.11 0.42
C ILE A 91 -4.69 -9.52 0.22
N ARG A 92 -4.33 -8.49 0.98
CA ARG A 92 -3.00 -7.86 0.96
C ARG A 92 -1.91 -8.69 1.66
N ASP A 93 -2.22 -9.92 2.06
CA ASP A 93 -1.30 -10.83 2.75
C ASP A 93 -0.69 -10.26 4.04
N LEU A 94 -1.39 -9.39 4.77
CA LEU A 94 -0.83 -8.86 6.03
C LEU A 94 -0.72 -9.91 7.14
N THR A 95 0.34 -9.84 7.94
CA THR A 95 0.47 -10.71 9.12
C THR A 95 -0.71 -10.53 10.08
N THR A 96 -1.14 -11.64 10.68
CA THR A 96 -2.30 -11.65 11.58
C THR A 96 -2.12 -10.68 12.75
N SER A 97 -0.91 -10.58 13.30
CA SER A 97 -0.59 -9.64 14.38
C SER A 97 -0.79 -8.17 13.97
N ARG A 98 -0.54 -7.83 12.70
CA ARG A 98 -0.75 -6.49 12.18
C ARG A 98 -2.22 -6.19 11.93
N ILE A 99 -2.94 -7.14 11.34
CA ILE A 99 -4.40 -7.03 11.18
C ILE A 99 -5.06 -6.84 12.55
N ALA A 100 -4.64 -7.63 13.53
CA ALA A 100 -5.10 -7.54 14.91
C ALA A 100 -4.85 -6.15 15.52
N ALA A 101 -3.61 -5.63 15.39
CA ALA A 101 -3.28 -4.29 15.84
C ALA A 101 -4.07 -3.19 15.11
N HIS A 102 -4.38 -3.36 13.83
CA HIS A 102 -5.14 -2.40 13.04
C HIS A 102 -6.63 -2.36 13.43
N LEU A 103 -7.24 -3.52 13.65
CA LEU A 103 -8.65 -3.66 14.00
C LEU A 103 -8.91 -3.58 15.51
N SER A 104 -7.86 -3.31 16.31
CA SER A 104 -7.90 -3.36 17.78
C SER A 104 -8.46 -4.70 18.30
N ARG A 105 -8.03 -5.81 17.70
CA ARG A 105 -8.43 -7.18 18.03
C ARG A 105 -7.26 -8.03 18.49
N SER A 106 -7.56 -9.20 19.06
CA SER A 106 -6.54 -10.21 19.34
C SER A 106 -6.16 -10.97 18.06
N PRO A 107 -4.90 -11.41 17.90
CA PRO A 107 -4.48 -12.24 16.77
C PRO A 107 -5.22 -13.58 16.67
N SER A 108 -5.65 -14.14 17.81
CA SER A 108 -6.51 -15.33 17.83
C SER A 108 -7.91 -15.01 17.30
N GLY A 109 -8.50 -13.87 17.70
CA GLY A 109 -9.79 -13.41 17.21
C GLY A 109 -9.81 -13.20 15.70
N VAL A 110 -8.75 -12.59 15.14
CA VAL A 110 -8.59 -12.43 13.69
C VAL A 110 -8.55 -13.78 12.97
N ARG A 111 -7.76 -14.75 13.45
CA ARG A 111 -7.69 -16.09 12.85
C ARG A 111 -9.03 -16.82 12.91
N SER A 112 -9.68 -16.77 14.07
CA SER A 112 -11.00 -17.38 14.26
C SER A 112 -12.04 -16.76 13.31
N LYS A 113 -12.03 -15.43 13.15
CA LYS A 113 -12.97 -14.76 12.25
C LYS A 113 -12.66 -15.04 10.78
N ALA A 114 -11.39 -15.01 10.38
CA ALA A 114 -10.97 -15.36 9.02
C ALA A 114 -11.39 -16.78 8.64
N ARG A 115 -11.25 -17.75 9.56
CA ARG A 115 -11.73 -19.12 9.35
C ARG A 115 -13.25 -19.19 9.23
N TRP A 116 -13.98 -18.49 10.09
CA TRP A 116 -15.45 -18.42 10.03
C TRP A 116 -15.97 -17.80 8.73
N LEU A 117 -15.22 -16.86 8.13
CA LEU A 117 -15.51 -16.27 6.82
C LEU A 117 -15.10 -17.18 5.64
N GLY A 118 -14.44 -18.31 5.88
CA GLY A 118 -13.94 -19.18 4.81
C GLY A 118 -12.77 -18.58 4.05
N LEU A 119 -12.01 -17.65 4.65
CA LEU A 119 -10.88 -17.03 3.97
C LEU A 119 -9.79 -18.06 3.69
N TYR A 120 -9.22 -17.99 2.50
CA TYR A 120 -8.18 -18.92 2.05
C TYR A 120 -6.92 -18.85 2.93
N LYS A 121 -6.21 -19.98 2.99
CA LYS A 121 -4.92 -20.08 3.68
C LYS A 121 -3.86 -19.32 2.91
N ARG A 122 -3.11 -18.47 3.60
CA ARG A 122 -2.03 -17.64 3.05
C ARG A 122 -0.66 -18.29 3.31
N ALA A 123 0.26 -18.14 2.37
CA ALA A 123 1.61 -18.69 2.49
C ALA A 123 2.41 -17.91 3.53
N ARG A 124 3.00 -18.59 4.53
CA ARG A 124 3.70 -17.93 5.64
C ARG A 124 4.88 -17.07 5.20
N ASN A 125 5.56 -17.48 4.14
CA ASN A 125 6.72 -16.78 3.55
C ASN A 125 6.34 -15.55 2.70
N GLY A 126 5.05 -15.39 2.36
CA GLY A 126 4.53 -14.26 1.59
C GLY A 126 3.85 -13.18 2.43
N LEU A 127 3.77 -13.36 3.75
CA LEU A 127 3.06 -12.41 4.60
C LEU A 127 3.82 -11.10 4.78
N LEU A 128 3.10 -9.98 4.68
CA LEU A 128 3.65 -8.64 4.83
C LEU A 128 3.49 -8.16 6.27
N ASP A 129 4.61 -7.77 6.87
CA ASP A 129 4.64 -7.16 8.21
C ASP A 129 4.35 -5.66 8.23
N LEU A 130 4.28 -5.04 7.05
CA LEU A 130 3.96 -3.64 6.85
C LEU A 130 2.87 -3.55 5.80
N LEU A 131 1.87 -2.70 6.04
CA LEU A 131 0.92 -2.30 5.02
C LEU A 131 1.72 -1.76 3.82
N PRO A 132 1.67 -2.40 2.63
CA PRO A 132 2.09 -1.70 1.43
C PRO A 132 1.15 -0.51 1.29
N LEU A 133 1.74 0.69 1.28
CA LEU A 133 1.05 1.95 1.06
C LEU A 133 0.50 1.93 -0.38
N PHE A 134 -0.72 1.44 -0.55
CA PHE A 134 -1.49 1.58 -1.78
C PHE A 134 -2.62 2.58 -1.54
N PRO A 135 -2.92 3.44 -2.52
CA PRO A 135 -3.97 4.45 -2.41
C PRO A 135 -5.34 3.75 -2.28
N GLY A 136 -6.20 4.27 -1.40
CA GLY A 136 -7.59 3.82 -1.27
C GLY A 136 -7.98 3.15 0.05
N ILE A 137 -7.11 3.14 1.06
CA ILE A 137 -7.59 3.05 2.46
C ILE A 137 -7.11 4.31 3.14
N ASP A 138 -8.05 5.22 3.40
CA ASP A 138 -7.89 6.28 4.39
C ASP A 138 -7.79 5.60 5.75
N ILE A 139 -6.58 5.11 6.06
CA ILE A 139 -6.18 4.96 7.45
C ILE A 139 -6.11 6.41 7.90
N GLU A 140 -7.12 6.88 8.64
CA GLU A 140 -6.95 8.11 9.40
C GLU A 140 -5.62 7.93 10.16
N PRO A 141 -4.57 8.69 9.82
CA PRO A 141 -3.31 8.55 10.50
C PRO A 141 -3.62 8.78 11.98
N ARG A 142 -3.13 7.89 12.85
CA ARG A 142 -3.17 8.14 14.29
C ARG A 142 -2.70 9.57 14.50
N ARG A 143 -3.43 10.39 15.27
CA ARG A 143 -3.06 11.80 15.52
C ARG A 143 -1.54 11.87 15.76
N HIS A 144 -0.85 12.63 14.92
CA HIS A 144 0.61 12.85 14.93
C HIS A 144 1.51 11.75 14.30
N GLN A 145 0.97 10.85 13.46
CA GLN A 145 1.80 9.93 12.68
C GLN A 145 2.16 10.53 11.31
N LEU A 146 3.47 10.74 11.08
CA LEU A 146 3.98 11.19 9.78
C LEU A 146 3.78 10.13 8.69
N VAL A 147 2.91 10.45 7.74
CA VAL A 147 2.73 9.68 6.50
C VAL A 147 3.64 10.29 5.43
N TRP A 148 4.57 9.48 4.91
CA TRP A 148 5.45 9.91 3.82
C TRP A 148 4.72 9.76 2.48
N THR A 149 4.31 10.88 1.89
CA THR A 149 3.83 10.97 0.52
C THR A 149 5.00 11.18 -0.45
N ASP A 150 4.80 10.90 -1.73
CA ASP A 150 5.82 11.16 -2.76
C ASP A 150 6.27 12.63 -2.75
N ASP A 151 5.35 13.57 -2.51
CA ASP A 151 5.67 14.99 -2.43
C ASP A 151 6.50 15.33 -1.19
N LEU A 152 6.23 14.69 -0.05
CA LEU A 152 7.06 14.84 1.15
C LEU A 152 8.44 14.20 0.99
N GLU A 153 8.53 13.09 0.26
CA GLU A 153 9.79 12.43 -0.07
C GLU A 153 10.66 13.32 -0.98
N ARG A 154 10.06 13.91 -2.02
CA ARG A 154 10.74 14.88 -2.89
C ARG A 154 11.14 16.15 -2.14
N TRP A 155 10.26 16.65 -1.28
CA TRP A 155 10.55 17.81 -0.43
C TRP A 155 11.72 17.54 0.52
N LEU A 156 11.78 16.34 1.12
CA LEU A 156 12.91 15.89 1.92
C LEU A 156 14.18 15.80 1.07
N ALA A 157 14.11 15.16 -0.09
CA ALA A 157 15.25 14.98 -0.98
C ALA A 157 15.84 16.32 -1.42
N ASP A 158 15.01 17.28 -1.78
CA ASP A 158 15.43 18.65 -2.15
C ASP A 158 16.22 19.34 -1.03
N ARG A 159 15.71 19.30 0.21
CA ARG A 159 16.42 19.83 1.40
C ARG A 159 17.70 19.08 1.71
N TRP A 160 17.68 17.77 1.51
CA TRP A 160 18.83 16.93 1.73
C TRP A 160 19.97 17.26 0.74
N PHE A 161 19.66 17.39 -0.55
CA PHE A 161 20.61 17.80 -1.58
C PHE A 161 21.13 19.22 -1.37
N SER A 162 20.37 20.08 -0.69
CA SER A 162 20.77 21.43 -0.29
C SER A 162 21.53 21.49 1.05
N PHE A 163 21.99 20.35 1.57
CA PHE A 163 22.81 20.23 2.79
C PHE A 163 22.13 20.70 4.09
N GLN A 164 20.79 20.76 4.14
CA GLN A 164 20.10 21.15 5.37
C GLN A 164 20.22 20.05 6.44
N HIS A 165 20.61 20.40 7.66
CA HIS A 165 20.78 19.49 8.78
C HIS A 165 19.47 18.74 9.08
N HIS A 166 19.53 17.43 9.32
CA HIS A 166 18.33 16.60 9.51
C HIS A 166 17.44 17.04 10.69
N LYS A 167 18.03 17.57 11.77
CA LYS A 167 17.29 18.22 12.88
C LYS A 167 16.54 19.48 12.43
N ALA A 168 17.10 20.26 11.52
CA ALA A 168 16.44 21.46 11.01
C ALA A 168 15.34 21.10 10.01
N ILE A 169 15.57 20.11 9.14
CA ILE A 169 14.51 19.55 8.29
C ILE A 169 13.34 19.04 9.13
N ALA A 170 13.62 18.39 10.27
CA ALA A 170 12.58 17.91 11.18
C ALA A 170 11.77 19.07 11.76
N ARG A 171 12.42 20.18 12.13
CA ARG A 171 11.77 21.41 12.60
C ARG A 171 10.88 22.00 11.50
N ASP A 172 11.43 22.26 10.31
CA ASP A 172 10.67 22.77 9.16
C ASP A 172 9.45 21.90 8.84
N LEU A 173 9.61 20.57 8.93
CA LEU A 173 8.52 19.64 8.65
C LEU A 173 7.48 19.64 9.78
N SER A 174 7.91 19.82 11.03
CA SER A 174 7.01 19.95 12.16
C SER A 174 6.15 21.21 12.04
N ASP A 175 6.77 22.34 11.67
CA ASP A 175 6.08 23.61 11.45
C ASP A 175 5.08 23.49 10.29
N LYS A 176 5.47 22.81 9.21
CA LYS A 176 4.62 22.57 8.04
C LYS A 176 3.41 21.69 8.34
N LEU A 177 3.56 20.69 9.20
CA LEU A 177 2.51 19.69 9.46
C LEU A 177 1.71 19.95 10.74
N GLY A 178 2.14 20.90 11.58
CA GLY A 178 1.47 21.24 12.84
C GLY A 178 1.63 20.18 13.94
N PHE A 179 2.60 19.27 13.83
CA PHE A 179 2.95 18.30 14.88
C PHE A 179 4.44 17.98 14.87
N GLU A 180 4.98 17.54 16.01
CA GLU A 180 6.42 17.28 16.15
C GLU A 180 6.87 16.05 15.34
N VAL A 181 7.87 16.25 14.49
CA VAL A 181 8.54 15.20 13.74
C VAL A 181 9.92 14.93 14.32
N SER A 182 10.20 13.65 14.61
CA SER A 182 11.51 13.23 15.12
C SER A 182 12.64 13.42 14.09
N PRO A 183 13.80 14.00 14.47
CA PRO A 183 14.99 14.06 13.62
C PRO A 183 15.48 12.68 13.14
N THR A 184 15.28 11.64 13.96
CA THR A 184 15.62 10.26 13.60
C THR A 184 14.76 9.75 12.45
N ALA A 185 13.49 10.17 12.38
CA ALA A 185 12.61 9.83 11.26
C ALA A 185 13.12 10.40 9.94
N ILE A 186 13.65 11.64 9.96
CA ILE A 186 14.27 12.28 8.79
C ILE A 186 15.51 11.52 8.33
N ALA A 187 16.45 11.24 9.26
CA ALA A 187 17.68 10.52 8.93
C ALA A 187 17.40 9.10 8.41
N SER A 188 16.50 8.38 9.09
CA SER A 188 16.07 7.04 8.67
C SER A 188 15.40 7.07 7.29
N LYS A 189 14.55 8.06 7.03
CA LYS A 189 13.88 8.20 5.75
C LYS A 189 14.87 8.51 4.63
N ALA A 190 15.78 9.46 4.83
CA ALA A 190 16.80 9.81 3.85
C ALA A 190 17.67 8.61 3.45
N HIS A 191 18.02 7.76 4.43
CA HIS A 191 18.73 6.51 4.16
C HIS A 191 17.91 5.55 3.30
N ARG A 192 16.62 5.36 3.58
CA ARG A 192 15.72 4.50 2.78
C ARG A 192 15.46 5.03 1.37
N LEU A 193 15.55 6.34 1.18
CA LEU A 193 15.48 6.99 -0.12
C LEU A 193 16.80 6.90 -0.90
N GLU A 194 17.85 6.28 -0.33
CA GLU A 194 19.19 6.18 -0.92
C GLU A 194 19.80 7.54 -1.26
N LEU A 195 19.45 8.57 -0.48
CA LEU A 195 20.03 9.89 -0.64
C LEU A 195 21.53 9.84 -0.31
N PRO A 196 22.36 10.61 -1.03
CA PRO A 196 23.79 10.51 -0.88
C PRO A 196 24.23 10.97 0.51
N LYS A 197 25.38 10.44 0.93
CA LYS A 197 26.07 10.95 2.10
C LYS A 197 26.43 12.41 1.86
N ARG A 198 26.23 13.22 2.91
CA ARG A 198 26.57 14.64 2.93
C ARG A 198 27.79 14.83 3.79
N ASP A 199 28.51 15.90 3.49
CA ASP A 199 29.62 16.36 4.31
C ASP A 199 29.10 16.74 5.71
N SER A 200 29.61 16.10 6.75
CA SER A 200 29.20 16.35 8.13
C SER A 200 29.59 17.75 8.61
N ASP A 201 30.67 18.28 8.05
CA ASP A 201 31.26 19.55 8.47
C ASP A 201 30.55 20.73 7.79
N PHE A 202 29.67 20.43 6.82
CA PHE A 202 28.93 21.39 6.03
C PHE A 202 27.42 21.09 6.06
N LEU A 203 26.79 21.26 7.22
CA LEU A 203 25.35 21.11 7.40
C LEU A 203 24.69 22.42 7.82
N LEU A 204 23.72 22.88 7.02
CA LEU A 204 23.05 24.16 7.20
C LEU A 204 21.84 24.02 8.11
N GLN A 205 21.58 24.99 9.00
CA GLN A 205 20.30 25.00 9.73
C GLN A 205 19.17 25.47 8.82
N ASP A 206 19.41 26.50 8.02
CA ASP A 206 18.39 27.05 7.14
C ASP A 206 18.40 26.37 5.77
N TYR A 207 17.22 26.25 5.16
CA TYR A 207 17.11 25.78 3.78
C TYR A 207 17.66 26.83 2.81
N ARG A 208 18.68 26.44 2.03
CA ARG A 208 19.29 27.29 1.00
C ARG A 208 19.49 26.52 -0.30
N GLN A 209 18.64 26.79 -1.28
CA GLN A 209 18.59 26.02 -2.54
C GLN A 209 19.89 26.10 -3.34
N GLU A 210 20.63 27.20 -3.26
CA GLU A 210 21.87 27.40 -4.01
C GLU A 210 22.95 26.35 -3.67
N TYR A 211 22.95 25.80 -2.45
CA TYR A 211 23.93 24.80 -2.03
C TYR A 211 23.71 23.43 -2.66
N ARG A 212 22.58 23.23 -3.34
CA ARG A 212 22.36 22.07 -4.21
C ARG A 212 23.45 21.97 -5.28
N ALA A 213 24.02 23.09 -5.72
CA ALA A 213 25.13 23.14 -6.68
C ALA A 213 26.41 22.45 -6.16
N ARG A 214 26.59 22.27 -4.84
CA ARG A 214 27.73 21.48 -4.31
C ARG A 214 27.66 20.01 -4.71
N HIS A 215 26.46 19.50 -5.02
CA HIS A 215 26.27 18.19 -5.62
C HIS A 215 26.24 18.21 -7.17
N ALA A 216 26.75 19.26 -7.84
CA ALA A 216 26.69 19.39 -9.31
C ALA A 216 27.26 18.18 -10.08
N ARG A 217 28.27 17.48 -9.55
CA ARG A 217 28.81 16.25 -10.17
C ARG A 217 27.93 15.02 -9.95
N LEU A 218 27.14 15.00 -8.89
CA LEU A 218 26.34 13.86 -8.46
C LEU A 218 24.90 13.94 -8.98
N LEU A 219 24.28 15.13 -8.93
CA LEU A 219 22.87 15.32 -9.29
C LEU A 219 22.51 14.85 -10.70
N PRO A 220 23.33 15.07 -11.75
CA PRO A 220 23.02 14.56 -13.09
C PRO A 220 22.95 13.04 -13.14
N ARG A 221 23.60 12.34 -12.20
CA ARG A 221 23.59 10.88 -12.09
C ARG A 221 22.48 10.38 -11.20
N MET A 222 22.01 11.18 -10.23
CA MET A 222 20.97 10.78 -9.29
C MET A 222 19.59 10.90 -9.92
N ILE A 223 19.05 9.75 -10.33
CA ILE A 223 17.74 9.65 -10.94
C ILE A 223 16.72 9.21 -9.88
N GLU A 224 15.61 9.94 -9.79
CA GLU A 224 14.43 9.51 -9.03
C GLU A 224 13.84 8.26 -9.72
N ARG A 225 13.72 7.17 -8.97
CA ARG A 225 13.17 5.90 -9.47
C ARG A 225 12.10 5.38 -8.54
N ARG A 226 11.18 4.60 -9.12
CA ARG A 226 10.18 3.84 -8.36
C ARG A 226 10.57 2.37 -8.30
N CYS A 227 10.71 1.83 -7.10
CA CYS A 227 11.12 0.45 -6.87
C CYS A 227 10.01 -0.52 -7.29
N LYS A 228 10.34 -1.53 -8.11
CA LYS A 228 9.36 -2.51 -8.63
C LYS A 228 8.67 -3.36 -7.56
N ILE A 229 9.34 -3.62 -6.44
CA ILE A 229 8.84 -4.57 -5.41
C ILE A 229 7.88 -3.91 -4.42
N ARG A 230 7.94 -2.58 -4.25
CA ARG A 230 7.10 -1.85 -3.28
C ARG A 230 6.55 -0.51 -3.75
N GLY A 231 6.84 -0.12 -4.99
CA GLY A 231 6.39 1.16 -5.54
C GLY A 231 6.95 2.39 -4.83
N ARG A 232 8.00 2.28 -4.01
CA ARG A 232 8.60 3.40 -3.25
C ARG A 232 9.59 4.19 -4.09
N LEU A 233 9.71 5.49 -3.81
CA LEU A 233 10.77 6.31 -4.39
C LEU A 233 12.12 5.98 -3.77
N PHE A 234 13.16 6.06 -4.60
CA PHE A 234 14.55 6.04 -4.20
C PHE A 234 15.39 6.78 -5.25
N TRP A 235 16.57 7.26 -4.86
CA TRP A 235 17.53 7.92 -5.73
C TRP A 235 18.71 7.02 -5.98
N SER A 236 19.06 6.80 -7.24
CA SER A 236 20.19 5.94 -7.60
C SER A 236 21.02 6.54 -8.72
N THR A 237 22.32 6.23 -8.71
CA THR A 237 23.30 6.67 -9.71
C THR A 237 23.46 5.71 -10.90
N GLY A 238 22.80 4.54 -10.85
CA GLY A 238 22.98 3.45 -11.83
C GLY A 238 21.68 2.99 -12.50
N ALA A 239 21.78 1.91 -13.28
CA ALA A 239 20.66 1.25 -13.96
C ALA A 239 19.81 0.36 -13.03
N THR A 240 19.94 0.51 -11.71
CA THR A 240 19.22 -0.32 -10.74
C THR A 240 17.77 0.15 -10.62
N PHE A 241 16.82 -0.75 -10.90
CA PHE A 241 15.38 -0.51 -10.75
C PHE A 241 14.82 -1.03 -9.42
N THR A 242 15.69 -1.45 -8.52
CA THR A 242 15.35 -2.01 -7.22
C THR A 242 16.28 -1.41 -6.17
N SER A 243 15.68 -0.85 -5.13
CA SER A 243 16.41 -0.27 -4.01
C SER A 243 17.14 -1.34 -3.21
N ASP A 244 18.25 -0.99 -2.57
CA ASP A 244 19.04 -1.86 -1.70
C ASP A 244 18.23 -2.31 -0.48
N GLU A 245 17.34 -1.46 0.06
CA GLU A 245 16.37 -1.87 1.10
C GLU A 245 15.47 -3.01 0.59
N ALA A 246 15.05 -2.97 -0.69
CA ALA A 246 14.26 -4.04 -1.27
C ALA A 246 15.11 -5.29 -1.52
N LYS A 247 16.36 -5.15 -1.98
CA LYS A 247 17.28 -6.28 -2.18
C LYS A 247 17.61 -7.04 -0.90
N ALA A 248 17.69 -6.34 0.23
CA ALA A 248 17.94 -6.93 1.54
C ALA A 248 16.80 -7.82 2.06
N GLN A 249 15.60 -7.73 1.47
CA GLN A 249 14.42 -8.46 1.93
C GLN A 249 14.37 -9.89 1.40
N SER A 250 13.76 -10.77 2.20
CA SER A 250 13.50 -12.16 1.81
C SER A 250 12.64 -12.27 0.55
N SER A 251 11.71 -11.35 0.33
CA SER A 251 10.87 -11.30 -0.87
C SER A 251 11.67 -11.08 -2.15
N TYR A 252 12.71 -10.24 -2.13
CA TYR A 252 13.63 -10.09 -3.27
C TYR A 252 14.43 -11.37 -3.50
N ARG A 253 14.94 -12.00 -2.43
CA ARG A 253 15.68 -13.26 -2.54
C ARG A 253 14.82 -14.39 -3.12
N THR A 254 13.55 -14.47 -2.74
CA THR A 254 12.58 -15.43 -3.30
C THR A 254 12.29 -15.14 -4.77
N LEU A 255 12.16 -13.86 -5.14
CA LEU A 255 11.94 -13.44 -6.53
C LEU A 255 13.16 -13.74 -7.41
N CYS A 256 14.38 -13.60 -6.88
CA CYS A 256 15.60 -14.00 -7.57
C CYS A 256 15.81 -15.52 -7.60
N ALA A 257 15.42 -16.26 -6.55
CA ALA A 257 15.56 -17.72 -6.48
C ALA A 257 14.61 -18.47 -7.42
N GLY A 258 13.49 -17.86 -7.82
CA GLY A 258 12.60 -18.37 -8.86
C GLY A 258 13.10 -18.12 -10.29
N ILE A 259 14.22 -17.40 -10.45
CA ILE A 259 14.90 -17.18 -11.73
C ILE A 259 16.09 -18.15 -11.77
N SER A 260 15.82 -19.44 -12.01
CA SER A 260 16.85 -20.43 -12.33
C SER A 260 17.10 -20.45 -13.84
N ASP A 261 18.31 -20.05 -14.26
CA ASP A 261 19.13 -20.44 -15.43
C ASP A 261 18.55 -20.63 -16.84
N HIS A 262 17.28 -20.31 -17.14
CA HIS A 262 16.72 -20.42 -18.50
C HIS A 262 16.33 -19.09 -19.17
N ALA A 263 16.60 -17.95 -18.53
CA ALA A 263 16.20 -16.64 -19.07
C ALA A 263 17.37 -15.64 -19.27
N MET A 264 18.63 -16.11 -19.25
CA MET A 264 19.81 -15.28 -19.56
C MET A 264 20.32 -15.44 -21.01
N THR A 265 19.69 -16.27 -21.84
CA THR A 265 19.90 -16.29 -23.29
C THR A 265 18.72 -15.65 -23.99
N ALA A 266 18.79 -14.33 -24.17
CA ALA A 266 18.19 -13.53 -25.25
C ALA A 266 17.71 -12.19 -24.73
N VAL A 267 18.63 -11.23 -24.60
CA VAL A 267 18.48 -9.88 -25.17
C VAL A 267 19.90 -9.37 -25.43
N HIS A 268 20.37 -9.53 -26.67
CA HIS A 268 21.41 -8.69 -27.26
C HIS A 268 20.75 -7.50 -27.94
#